data_AF-A0A7W6XFE0-F1
#
_entry.id   AF-A0A7W6XFE0-F1
#
_cell.length_a   1.000
_cell.length_b   1.000
_cell.length_c   1.000
_cell.angle_alpha   90.00
_cell.angle_beta   90.00
_cell.angle_gamma   90.00
#
_symmetry.space_group_name_H-M   'P 1'
#
loop_
_entity.id
_entity.type
_entity.pdbx_description
1 polymer ?
#
loop_
_entity_poly.entity_id
_entity_poly.type
_entity_poly.pdbx_seq_one_letter_code
_entity_poly.pdbx_strand_id
1 'polypeptide(L)'
;MRILGQIVVGLLILTVAFVLLGVVQFPVLMLAFVAPTIAGLMNFVWFAVMIGLVIYGMARSKPGLALSPLVFIAIWAGASVVGQWRLQKSIDPKVWDRPISPEASAQRTLIVKSPPTVDNKIVADGRVDRLIKLRLDSSNQKISSIEEVSLARGDACSAEEKQASQQLQNERRSDECFKWRSLAEIPDGLVIEQFYRIGVNNGGSGCCNETQARLRTGGQERPLFSWYQGQAYVLSYFPLFGFFSPSTRPWEIGSGISHPVRYGLDEIDSPKMISAIYGVTPPYASDRGGPVPLATLSASETLDQAQTFAKLANVSPKSVAAMLIAARDKGIVDQRSIDAATSLVGRESEGWTAVTDFAKGLTNDQTALLVEKVVQRLETPGICDECIASQSVANPSLREWKLSERLPSAQALLDRVIRIFVEHHDLATWQYEGCLRIITSLGPQGYPAARNYMYKSVRPLIFFDDTLAYSDKAIAMLRGTHDRPSNEVVRLAAKFDLVRDRDLKEYMTRIWSGELTSLPQRNASPETYAIATKACARIARISDPVLRAEKFGVDCPVPQSSRAPK
;
A
#
# COMPACT_ATOMS: atom_id res chain seq x y z
N MET A 1 49.12 14.43 -28.97
CA MET A 1 47.90 15.14 -28.54
C MET A 1 47.92 15.30 -27.03
N ARG A 2 47.66 16.52 -26.52
CA ARG A 2 47.46 16.75 -25.07
C ARG A 2 46.24 15.94 -24.59
N ILE A 3 46.20 15.60 -23.30
CA ILE A 3 45.13 14.81 -22.67
C ILE A 3 43.74 15.37 -23.03
N LEU A 4 43.58 16.69 -23.01
CA LEU A 4 42.35 17.39 -23.40
C LEU A 4 41.89 17.05 -24.84
N GLY A 5 42.79 17.02 -25.81
CA GLY A 5 42.46 16.70 -27.19
C GLY A 5 42.03 15.24 -27.38
N GLN A 6 42.59 14.33 -26.58
CA GLN A 6 42.15 12.93 -26.55
C GLN A 6 40.75 12.79 -25.95
N ILE A 7 40.45 13.55 -24.88
CA ILE A 7 39.11 13.58 -24.28
C ILE A 7 38.06 14.02 -25.30
N VAL A 8 38.33 15.10 -26.04
CA VAL A 8 37.42 15.61 -27.09
C VAL A 8 37.17 14.57 -28.17
N VAL A 9 38.22 13.89 -28.66
CA VAL A 9 38.07 12.81 -29.66
C VAL A 9 37.22 11.66 -29.12
N GLY A 10 37.45 11.23 -27.87
CA GLY A 10 36.65 10.16 -27.27
C GLY A 10 35.20 10.58 -27.02
N LEU A 11 34.93 11.83 -26.62
CA LEU A 11 33.57 12.36 -26.49
C LEU A 11 32.84 12.39 -27.84
N LEU A 12 33.54 12.73 -28.93
CA LEU A 12 32.98 12.73 -30.28
C LEU A 12 32.60 11.31 -30.72
N ILE A 13 33.48 10.32 -30.50
CA ILE A 13 33.19 8.91 -30.78
C ILE A 13 31.95 8.44 -30.00
N LEU A 14 31.91 8.73 -28.69
CA LEU A 14 30.78 8.37 -27.83
C LEU A 14 29.47 9.02 -28.26
N THR A 15 29.51 10.31 -28.61
CA THR A 15 28.33 11.05 -29.06
C THR A 15 27.80 10.50 -30.38
N VAL A 16 28.68 10.26 -31.37
CA VAL A 16 28.29 9.71 -32.67
C VAL A 16 27.72 8.29 -32.50
N ALA A 17 28.38 7.43 -31.73
CA ALA A 17 27.89 6.09 -31.45
C ALA A 17 26.51 6.11 -30.77
N PHE A 18 26.33 6.99 -29.77
CA PHE A 18 25.07 7.11 -29.05
C PHE A 18 23.92 7.61 -29.95
N VAL A 19 24.18 8.62 -30.78
CA VAL A 19 23.18 9.15 -31.74
C VAL A 19 22.80 8.10 -32.78
N LEU A 20 23.78 7.37 -33.33
CA LEU A 20 23.51 6.31 -34.30
C LEU A 20 22.65 5.19 -33.70
N LEU A 21 22.95 4.76 -32.48
CA LEU A 21 22.14 3.78 -31.75
C LEU A 21 20.73 4.31 -31.48
N GLY A 22 20.59 5.60 -31.13
CA GLY A 22 19.28 6.23 -30.90
C GLY A 22 18.40 6.35 -32.16
N VAL A 23 18.98 6.69 -33.31
CA VAL A 23 18.23 6.82 -34.59
C VAL A 23 17.69 5.47 -35.06
N VAL A 24 18.45 4.39 -34.87
CA VAL A 24 18.02 3.02 -35.21
C VAL A 24 16.85 2.55 -34.34
N GLN A 25 16.64 3.16 -33.17
CA GLN A 25 15.59 2.78 -32.23
C GLN A 25 14.19 3.21 -32.70
N PHE A 26 14.08 4.31 -33.46
CA PHE A 26 12.79 4.93 -33.80
C PHE A 26 11.87 4.07 -34.70
N PRO A 27 12.36 3.41 -35.77
CA PRO A 27 11.52 2.54 -36.62
C PRO A 27 11.17 1.21 -35.94
N VAL A 28 11.99 0.77 -34.99
CA VAL A 28 11.96 -0.58 -34.41
C VAL A 28 11.12 -0.65 -33.14
N LEU A 29 10.98 0.47 -32.42
CA LEU A 29 10.06 0.63 -31.28
C LEU A 29 8.57 0.51 -31.66
N MET A 30 8.23 0.56 -32.96
CA MET A 30 6.88 0.26 -33.46
C MET A 30 6.48 -1.21 -33.24
N LEU A 31 7.44 -2.11 -32.96
CA LEU A 31 7.20 -3.52 -32.63
C LEU A 31 7.26 -3.72 -31.11
N ALA A 32 6.16 -3.41 -30.40
CA ALA A 32 6.08 -3.38 -28.93
C ALA A 32 6.57 -4.66 -28.22
N PHE A 33 6.51 -5.83 -28.86
CA PHE A 33 6.94 -7.11 -28.28
C PHE A 33 8.46 -7.36 -28.31
N VAL A 34 9.21 -6.73 -29.23
CA VAL A 34 10.66 -6.96 -29.39
C VAL A 34 11.49 -5.82 -28.77
N ALA A 35 10.84 -4.73 -28.39
CA ALA A 35 11.48 -3.52 -27.89
C ALA A 35 12.41 -3.73 -26.68
N PRO A 36 12.08 -4.54 -25.65
CA PRO A 36 12.99 -4.78 -24.53
C PRO A 36 14.30 -5.48 -24.95
N THR A 37 14.20 -6.48 -25.82
CA THR A 37 15.36 -7.23 -26.33
C THR A 37 16.28 -6.34 -27.14
N ILE A 38 15.70 -5.45 -27.94
CA ILE A 38 16.45 -4.52 -28.81
C ILE A 38 17.12 -3.42 -27.97
N ALA A 39 16.43 -2.89 -26.96
CA ALA A 39 17.04 -1.98 -25.99
C ALA A 39 18.21 -2.67 -25.26
N GLY A 40 18.07 -3.95 -24.89
CA GLY A 40 19.16 -4.75 -24.33
C GLY A 40 20.37 -4.86 -25.26
N LEU A 41 20.15 -5.17 -26.54
CA LEU A 41 21.21 -5.24 -27.55
C LEU A 41 21.90 -3.88 -27.77
N MET A 42 21.13 -2.79 -27.82
CA MET A 42 21.68 -1.43 -27.96
C MET A 42 22.54 -1.04 -26.76
N ASN A 43 22.07 -1.33 -25.54
CA ASN A 43 22.87 -1.13 -24.33
C ASN A 43 24.14 -1.97 -24.38
N PHE A 44 24.07 -3.23 -24.83
CA PHE A 44 25.26 -4.07 -24.98
C PHE A 44 26.29 -3.46 -25.94
N VAL A 45 25.85 -3.02 -27.13
CA VAL A 45 26.74 -2.35 -28.10
C VAL A 45 27.30 -1.05 -27.51
N TRP A 46 26.48 -0.27 -26.83
CA TRP A 46 26.88 0.97 -26.18
C TRP A 46 27.97 0.76 -25.10
N PHE A 47 27.77 -0.23 -24.23
CA PHE A 47 28.79 -0.61 -23.25
C PHE A 47 30.06 -1.17 -23.91
N ALA A 48 29.93 -1.93 -24.99
CA ALA A 48 31.08 -2.43 -25.74
C ALA A 48 31.93 -1.28 -26.33
N VAL A 49 31.30 -0.22 -26.84
CA VAL A 49 32.01 0.98 -27.32
C VAL A 49 32.75 1.68 -26.17
N MET A 50 32.11 1.86 -25.01
CA MET A 50 32.73 2.46 -23.83
C MET A 50 33.94 1.65 -23.35
N ILE A 51 33.76 0.33 -23.17
CA ILE A 51 34.83 -0.57 -22.72
C ILE A 51 35.97 -0.60 -23.75
N GLY A 52 35.64 -0.65 -25.05
CA GLY A 52 36.62 -0.60 -26.14
C GLY A 52 37.50 0.66 -26.10
N LEU A 53 36.90 1.83 -25.81
CA LEU A 53 37.66 3.08 -25.64
C LEU A 53 38.59 3.04 -24.41
N VAL A 54 38.15 2.45 -23.30
CA VAL A 54 38.99 2.27 -22.10
C VAL A 54 40.17 1.35 -22.40
N ILE A 55 39.92 0.17 -22.96
CA ILE A 55 40.96 -0.81 -23.29
C ILE A 55 41.94 -0.23 -24.30
N TYR A 56 41.45 0.39 -25.38
CA TYR A 56 42.30 1.00 -26.39
C TYR A 56 43.12 2.18 -25.83
N GLY A 57 42.49 3.02 -24.99
CA GLY A 57 43.15 4.13 -24.31
C GLY A 57 44.28 3.67 -23.39
N MET A 58 44.08 2.60 -22.62
CA MET A 58 45.12 2.01 -21.78
C MET A 58 46.22 1.35 -22.61
N ALA A 59 45.87 0.51 -23.59
CA ALA A 59 46.83 -0.24 -24.41
C ALA A 59 47.72 0.66 -25.28
N ARG A 60 47.24 1.84 -25.67
CA ARG A 60 47.99 2.81 -26.49
C ARG A 60 48.55 3.99 -25.68
N SER A 61 48.52 3.94 -24.35
CA SER A 61 48.98 5.02 -23.47
C SER A 61 48.34 6.38 -23.79
N LYS A 62 47.04 6.37 -24.12
CA LYS A 62 46.21 7.55 -24.39
C LYS A 62 45.21 7.75 -23.23
N PRO A 63 45.64 8.30 -22.09
CA PRO A 63 44.81 8.38 -20.89
C PRO A 63 43.54 9.21 -21.10
N GLY A 64 43.56 10.20 -21.99
CA GLY A 64 42.36 10.99 -22.28
C GLY A 64 41.24 10.19 -22.95
N LEU A 65 41.57 9.18 -23.79
CA LEU A 65 40.56 8.29 -24.38
C LEU A 65 39.98 7.32 -23.35
N ALA A 66 40.81 6.87 -22.40
CA ALA A 66 40.36 6.00 -21.32
C ALA A 66 39.43 6.73 -20.33
N LEU A 67 39.62 8.03 -20.15
CA LEU A 67 38.77 8.88 -19.29
C LEU A 67 37.49 9.37 -19.99
N SER A 68 37.43 9.38 -21.33
CA SER A 68 36.29 9.89 -22.09
C SER A 68 34.92 9.31 -21.68
N PRO A 69 34.76 7.99 -21.41
CA PRO A 69 33.47 7.44 -20.97
C PRO A 69 32.98 8.04 -19.65
N LEU A 70 33.88 8.25 -18.68
CA LEU A 70 33.54 8.87 -17.39
C LEU A 70 33.12 10.33 -17.58
N VAL A 71 33.86 11.08 -18.41
CA VAL A 71 33.54 12.47 -18.73
C VAL A 71 32.20 12.57 -19.46
N PHE A 72 31.92 11.64 -20.39
CA PHE A 72 30.64 11.58 -21.08
C PHE A 72 29.47 11.36 -20.11
N ILE A 73 29.59 10.38 -19.21
CA ILE A 73 28.56 10.10 -18.19
C ILE A 73 28.35 11.32 -17.28
N ALA A 74 29.43 11.99 -16.86
CA ALA A 74 29.34 13.19 -16.03
C ALA A 74 28.61 14.34 -16.74
N ILE A 75 28.92 14.58 -18.03
CA ILE A 75 28.22 15.58 -18.86
C ILE A 75 26.74 15.22 -19.00
N TRP A 76 26.43 13.94 -19.27
CA TRP A 76 25.06 13.45 -19.42
C TRP A 76 24.25 13.64 -18.13
N ALA A 77 24.80 13.20 -17.00
CA ALA A 77 24.18 13.37 -15.68
C ALA A 77 23.97 14.86 -15.36
N GLY A 78 24.94 15.71 -15.67
CA GLY A 78 24.81 17.16 -15.54
C GLY A 78 23.68 17.74 -16.40
N ALA A 79 23.58 17.32 -17.66
CA ALA A 79 22.51 17.72 -18.56
C ALA A 79 21.13 17.24 -18.08
N SER A 80 21.05 16.03 -17.52
CA SER A 80 19.84 15.48 -16.91
C SER A 80 19.40 16.33 -15.70
N VAL A 81 20.31 16.62 -14.76
CA VAL A 81 20.04 17.47 -13.59
C VAL A 81 19.57 18.86 -14.01
N VAL A 82 20.25 19.50 -14.96
CA VAL A 82 19.86 20.82 -15.47
C VAL A 82 18.49 20.76 -16.17
N GLY A 83 18.21 19.71 -16.92
CA GLY A 83 16.91 19.49 -17.57
C GLY A 83 15.77 19.38 -16.55
N GLN A 84 15.96 18.56 -15.51
CA GLN A 84 14.98 18.40 -14.42
C GLN A 84 14.78 19.69 -13.63
N TRP A 85 15.86 20.40 -13.31
CA TRP A 85 15.79 21.70 -12.64
C TRP A 85 15.05 22.75 -13.46
N ARG A 86 15.33 22.83 -14.77
CA ARG A 86 14.61 23.74 -15.68
C ARG A 86 13.13 23.40 -15.77
N LEU A 87 12.79 22.12 -15.86
CA LEU A 87 11.40 21.67 -15.83
C LEU A 87 10.73 22.14 -14.53
N GLN A 88 11.31 21.83 -13.37
CA GLN A 88 10.76 22.22 -12.07
C GLN A 88 10.56 23.74 -11.97
N LYS A 89 11.52 24.54 -12.45
CA LYS A 89 11.44 26.00 -12.45
C LYS A 89 10.38 26.54 -13.42
N SER A 90 10.07 25.82 -14.48
CA SER A 90 9.08 26.23 -15.48
C SER A 90 7.62 25.93 -15.08
N ILE A 91 7.42 25.08 -14.07
CA ILE A 91 6.09 24.70 -13.60
C ILE A 91 5.52 25.83 -12.74
N ASP A 92 4.31 26.28 -13.07
CA ASP A 92 3.56 27.24 -12.26
C ASP A 92 3.38 26.66 -10.83
N PRO A 93 3.75 27.40 -9.75
CA PRO A 93 3.54 26.98 -8.38
C PRO A 93 2.13 26.45 -8.09
N LYS A 94 1.10 27.00 -8.74
CA LYS A 94 -0.30 26.58 -8.61
C LYS A 94 -0.56 25.13 -9.02
N VAL A 95 0.32 24.54 -9.83
CA VAL A 95 0.23 23.13 -10.22
C VAL A 95 0.58 22.20 -9.05
N TRP A 96 1.42 22.68 -8.12
CA TRP A 96 1.79 21.95 -6.90
C TRP A 96 0.80 22.19 -5.76
N ASP A 97 0.06 23.30 -5.82
CA ASP A 97 -0.95 23.62 -4.84
C ASP A 97 -2.10 22.60 -4.87
N ARG A 98 -2.57 22.22 -3.68
CA ARG A 98 -3.76 21.39 -3.49
C ARG A 98 -4.81 22.17 -2.72
N PRO A 99 -5.27 23.31 -3.25
CA PRO A 99 -6.23 24.14 -2.55
C PRO A 99 -7.52 23.34 -2.32
N ILE A 100 -8.13 23.55 -1.16
CA ILE A 100 -9.49 23.14 -0.87
C ILE A 100 -10.17 24.37 -0.29
N SER A 101 -11.22 24.84 -0.95
CA SER A 101 -12.00 25.97 -0.44
C SER A 101 -12.90 25.49 0.71
N PRO A 102 -12.91 26.16 1.88
CA PRO A 102 -13.87 25.88 2.96
C PRO A 102 -15.32 25.97 2.48
N GLU A 103 -15.57 26.83 1.49
CA GLU A 103 -16.88 26.98 0.86
C GLU A 103 -17.30 25.73 0.10
N ALA A 104 -16.36 24.96 -0.46
CA ALA A 104 -16.67 23.70 -1.13
C ALA A 104 -17.11 22.65 -0.12
N SER A 105 -16.42 22.53 1.02
CA SER A 105 -16.79 21.58 2.10
C SER A 105 -18.10 21.93 2.80
N ALA A 106 -18.54 23.19 2.71
CA ALA A 106 -19.82 23.62 3.27
C ALA A 106 -21.02 23.21 2.40
N GLN A 107 -20.80 22.84 1.13
CA GLN A 107 -21.91 22.47 0.24
C GLN A 107 -22.49 21.11 0.61
N ARG A 108 -23.82 21.06 0.71
CA ARG A 108 -24.57 19.81 0.98
C ARG A 108 -25.21 19.20 -0.26
N THR A 109 -25.06 19.84 -1.41
CA THR A 109 -25.47 19.29 -2.71
C THR A 109 -24.22 19.08 -3.56
N LEU A 110 -23.98 17.85 -4.00
CA LEU A 110 -22.86 17.49 -4.88
C LEU A 110 -23.39 17.08 -6.25
N ILE A 111 -22.84 17.66 -7.31
CA ILE A 111 -23.21 17.45 -8.70
C ILE A 111 -22.03 16.80 -9.43
N VAL A 112 -22.25 15.61 -9.99
CA VAL A 112 -21.21 14.82 -10.66
C VAL A 112 -21.61 14.48 -12.08
N LYS A 113 -20.70 14.73 -13.02
CA LYS A 113 -20.79 14.26 -14.41
C LYS A 113 -20.08 12.91 -14.51
N SER A 114 -20.75 11.90 -15.08
CA SER A 114 -20.31 10.48 -15.10
C SER A 114 -18.85 10.29 -15.59
N PRO A 115 -18.07 9.33 -15.01
CA PRO A 115 -18.36 7.88 -14.97
C PRO A 115 -18.58 7.31 -13.52
N PRO A 116 -18.74 5.98 -13.27
CA PRO A 116 -19.58 5.36 -12.21
C PRO A 116 -18.99 5.32 -10.79
N THR A 117 -18.13 6.26 -10.42
CA THR A 117 -17.20 6.10 -9.29
C THR A 117 -17.60 6.82 -8.02
N VAL A 118 -18.69 7.60 -8.01
CA VAL A 118 -19.17 8.27 -6.80
C VAL A 118 -20.35 7.49 -6.22
N ASP A 119 -20.04 6.75 -5.17
CA ASP A 119 -20.97 5.90 -4.43
C ASP A 119 -22.02 6.76 -3.69
N ASN A 120 -23.24 6.23 -3.59
CA ASN A 120 -24.32 6.79 -2.79
C ASN A 120 -23.94 6.90 -1.31
N LYS A 121 -22.89 6.17 -0.87
CA LYS A 121 -22.31 6.24 0.47
C LYS A 121 -22.03 7.66 0.97
N ILE A 122 -21.65 8.60 0.09
CA ILE A 122 -21.42 9.99 0.50
C ILE A 122 -22.67 10.67 1.09
N VAL A 123 -23.86 10.25 0.62
CA VAL A 123 -25.16 10.67 1.15
C VAL A 123 -25.47 9.91 2.44
N ALA A 124 -25.20 8.60 2.46
CA ALA A 124 -25.38 7.77 3.65
C ALA A 124 -24.57 8.30 4.84
N ASP A 125 -23.31 8.70 4.61
CA ASP A 125 -22.39 9.21 5.62
C ASP A 125 -22.75 10.63 6.09
N GLY A 126 -23.81 11.24 5.56
CA GLY A 126 -24.27 12.59 5.92
C GLY A 126 -23.28 13.70 5.54
N ARG A 127 -22.40 13.44 4.56
CA ARG A 127 -21.45 14.44 4.05
C ARG A 127 -22.16 15.42 3.13
N VAL A 128 -23.05 14.89 2.29
CA VAL A 128 -23.96 15.66 1.45
C VAL A 128 -25.37 15.16 1.70
N ASP A 129 -26.35 16.05 1.58
CA ASP A 129 -27.77 15.73 1.70
C ASP A 129 -28.33 15.24 0.36
N ARG A 130 -27.77 15.76 -0.74
CA ARG A 130 -28.23 15.51 -2.12
C ARG A 130 -27.05 15.21 -3.04
N LEU A 131 -27.07 14.04 -3.68
CA LEU A 131 -26.13 13.68 -4.74
C LEU A 131 -26.84 13.72 -6.09
N ILE A 132 -26.40 14.60 -6.98
CA ILE A 132 -26.95 14.79 -8.31
C ILE A 132 -26.04 14.13 -9.34
N LYS A 133 -26.54 13.08 -9.99
CA LYS A 133 -25.87 12.32 -11.03
C LYS A 133 -26.34 12.78 -12.39
N LEU A 134 -25.42 13.27 -13.21
CA LEU A 134 -25.68 13.69 -14.59
C LEU A 134 -25.24 12.58 -15.55
N ARG A 135 -26.19 11.99 -16.29
CA ARG A 135 -25.86 11.07 -17.39
C ARG A 135 -25.73 11.85 -18.68
N LEU A 136 -24.62 11.66 -19.37
CA LEU A 136 -24.37 12.28 -20.66
C LEU A 136 -24.65 11.29 -21.80
N ASP A 137 -25.20 11.78 -22.89
CA ASP A 137 -25.28 11.05 -24.16
C ASP A 137 -23.87 10.87 -24.71
N SER A 138 -23.50 9.63 -25.00
CA SER A 138 -22.18 9.23 -25.53
C SER A 138 -21.80 9.94 -26.83
N SER A 139 -22.77 10.41 -27.61
CA SER A 139 -22.53 10.99 -28.94
C SER A 139 -22.17 12.48 -28.89
N ASN A 140 -22.79 13.25 -27.99
CA ASN A 140 -22.78 14.72 -28.03
C ASN A 140 -22.44 15.38 -26.69
N GLN A 141 -22.13 14.59 -25.65
CA GLN A 141 -21.92 15.07 -24.27
C GLN A 141 -23.07 15.93 -23.72
N LYS A 142 -24.27 15.83 -24.31
CA LYS A 142 -25.49 16.48 -23.81
C LYS A 142 -26.01 15.69 -22.61
N ILE A 143 -26.60 16.39 -21.64
CA ILE A 143 -27.22 15.75 -20.48
C ILE A 143 -28.47 15.02 -20.95
N SER A 144 -28.48 13.70 -20.76
CA SER A 144 -29.57 12.79 -21.09
C SER A 144 -30.53 12.57 -19.91
N SER A 145 -30.03 12.63 -18.68
CA SER A 145 -30.86 12.57 -17.46
C SER A 145 -30.13 13.17 -16.26
N ILE A 146 -30.93 13.66 -15.31
CA ILE A 146 -30.50 14.22 -14.04
C ILE A 146 -31.18 13.42 -12.94
N GLU A 147 -30.40 12.71 -12.16
CA GLU A 147 -30.88 11.82 -11.11
C GLU A 147 -30.38 12.33 -9.76
N GLU A 148 -31.29 12.61 -8.84
CA GLU A 148 -30.99 12.96 -7.46
C GLU A 148 -31.07 11.71 -6.58
N VAL A 149 -30.07 11.53 -5.73
CA VAL A 149 -30.03 10.55 -4.65
C VAL A 149 -30.02 11.28 -3.32
N SER A 150 -30.95 10.94 -2.43
CA SER A 150 -31.04 11.45 -1.05
C SER A 150 -31.26 10.29 -0.08
N LEU A 151 -31.11 10.54 1.23
CA LEU A 151 -31.32 9.55 2.28
C LEU A 151 -32.65 9.81 3.00
N ALA A 152 -33.47 8.77 3.18
CA ALA A 152 -34.70 8.80 3.95
C ALA A 152 -34.70 7.73 5.06
N ARG A 153 -35.60 7.88 6.04
CA ARG A 153 -35.69 7.00 7.22
C ARG A 153 -37.14 6.62 7.56
N GLY A 154 -37.30 5.46 8.20
CA GLY A 154 -38.55 5.01 8.80
C GLY A 154 -39.68 4.86 7.78
N ASP A 155 -40.81 5.49 8.06
CA ASP A 155 -42.05 5.41 7.26
C ASP A 155 -41.92 6.11 5.90
N ALA A 156 -40.89 6.94 5.71
CA ALA A 156 -40.62 7.56 4.43
C ALA A 156 -40.05 6.59 3.39
N CYS A 157 -39.63 5.39 3.80
CA CYS A 157 -38.97 4.40 2.95
C CYS A 157 -39.92 3.29 2.50
N SER A 158 -40.11 3.13 1.18
CA SER A 158 -40.88 2.03 0.62
C SER A 158 -40.12 0.70 0.73
N ALA A 159 -40.82 -0.43 0.61
CA ALA A 159 -40.21 -1.76 0.63
C ALA A 159 -39.23 -1.95 -0.55
N GLU A 160 -39.59 -1.41 -1.72
CA GLU A 160 -38.78 -1.43 -2.94
C GLU A 160 -37.52 -0.57 -2.78
N GLU A 161 -37.63 0.62 -2.19
CA GLU A 161 -36.48 1.51 -1.92
C GLU A 161 -35.50 0.88 -0.92
N LYS A 162 -36.03 0.23 0.13
CA LYS A 162 -35.21 -0.53 1.09
C LYS A 162 -34.48 -1.67 0.39
N GLN A 163 -35.15 -2.43 -0.48
CA GLN A 163 -34.54 -3.54 -1.22
C GLN A 163 -33.48 -3.06 -2.23
N ALA A 164 -33.72 -1.92 -2.90
CA ALA A 164 -32.75 -1.30 -3.80
C ALA A 164 -31.54 -0.71 -3.07
N SER A 165 -31.65 -0.47 -1.76
CA SER A 165 -30.60 0.10 -0.90
C SER A 165 -29.79 -0.96 -0.15
N GLN A 166 -29.42 -2.05 -0.83
CA GLN A 166 -28.72 -3.19 -0.21
C GLN A 166 -27.42 -2.79 0.52
N GLN A 167 -26.76 -1.73 0.07
CA GLN A 167 -25.60 -1.16 0.74
C GLN A 167 -25.87 -0.71 2.17
N LEU A 168 -26.99 -0.02 2.43
CA LEU A 168 -27.37 0.43 3.78
C LEU A 168 -27.72 -0.76 4.68
N GLN A 169 -28.33 -1.80 4.11
CA GLN A 169 -28.65 -3.03 4.83
C GLN A 169 -27.37 -3.77 5.26
N ASN A 170 -26.38 -3.86 4.38
CA ASN A 170 -25.07 -4.44 4.70
C ASN A 170 -24.34 -3.65 5.80
N GLU A 171 -24.61 -2.34 5.91
CA GLU A 171 -24.10 -1.46 6.97
C GLU A 171 -24.99 -1.42 8.23
N ARG A 172 -25.98 -2.33 8.34
CA ARG A 172 -26.94 -2.43 9.46
C ARG A 172 -27.84 -1.22 9.67
N ARG A 173 -28.06 -0.42 8.63
CA ARG A 173 -28.96 0.74 8.61
C ARG A 173 -30.29 0.37 7.96
N SER A 174 -30.94 -0.65 8.50
CA SER A 174 -32.15 -1.26 7.91
C SER A 174 -33.41 -0.40 7.97
N ASP A 175 -33.39 0.65 8.81
CA ASP A 175 -34.44 1.66 8.92
C ASP A 175 -34.30 2.78 7.88
N GLU A 176 -33.23 2.79 7.10
CA GLU A 176 -32.92 3.82 6.11
C GLU A 176 -33.00 3.30 4.67
N CYS A 177 -33.22 4.20 3.73
CA CYS A 177 -33.21 3.90 2.29
C CYS A 177 -32.68 5.10 1.50
N PHE A 178 -32.06 4.83 0.34
CA PHE A 178 -31.82 5.85 -0.66
C PHE A 178 -33.12 6.12 -1.43
N LYS A 179 -33.34 7.39 -1.75
CA LYS A 179 -34.41 7.84 -2.64
C LYS A 179 -33.83 8.38 -3.93
N TRP A 180 -34.33 7.85 -5.04
CA TRP A 180 -33.97 8.27 -6.38
C TRP A 180 -35.08 9.13 -6.97
N ARG A 181 -34.72 10.32 -7.45
CA ARG A 181 -35.66 11.25 -8.08
C ARG A 181 -35.08 11.79 -9.37
N SER A 182 -35.84 11.70 -10.46
CA SER A 182 -35.48 12.42 -11.69
C SER A 182 -35.77 13.90 -11.53
N LEU A 183 -34.83 14.75 -11.94
CA LEU A 183 -34.99 16.20 -11.96
C LEU A 183 -35.08 16.71 -13.40
N ALA A 184 -35.82 17.81 -13.59
CA ALA A 184 -35.89 18.51 -14.88
C ALA A 184 -34.68 19.43 -15.12
N GLU A 185 -34.11 19.98 -14.04
CA GLU A 185 -33.01 20.95 -14.08
C GLU A 185 -31.94 20.62 -13.03
N ILE A 186 -30.70 21.07 -13.28
CA ILE A 186 -29.58 20.87 -12.37
C ILE A 186 -29.72 21.89 -11.22
N PRO A 187 -29.88 21.44 -9.96
CA PRO A 187 -30.00 22.34 -8.82
C PRO A 187 -28.67 23.02 -8.51
N ASP A 188 -28.70 23.99 -7.60
CA ASP A 188 -27.50 24.62 -7.05
C ASP A 188 -26.71 23.66 -6.16
N GLY A 189 -25.39 23.80 -6.17
CA GLY A 189 -24.48 22.90 -5.45
C GLY A 189 -23.06 22.91 -5.98
N LEU A 190 -22.24 22.01 -5.46
CA LEU A 190 -20.85 21.85 -5.88
C LEU A 190 -20.74 20.96 -7.11
N VAL A 191 -20.22 21.49 -8.21
CA VAL A 191 -19.94 20.76 -9.45
C VAL A 191 -18.46 20.40 -9.50
N ILE A 192 -18.15 19.11 -9.68
CA ILE A 192 -16.77 18.64 -9.90
C ILE A 192 -16.66 18.04 -11.28
N GLU A 193 -15.73 18.57 -12.08
CA GLU A 193 -15.51 18.15 -13.45
C GLU A 193 -14.02 17.99 -13.75
N GLN A 194 -13.71 16.98 -14.56
CA GLN A 194 -12.37 16.70 -15.02
C GLN A 194 -12.24 16.99 -16.51
N PHE A 195 -11.18 17.71 -16.86
CA PHE A 195 -10.82 18.11 -18.21
C PHE A 195 -9.49 17.43 -18.59
N TYR A 196 -9.56 16.47 -19.51
CA TYR A 196 -8.39 15.82 -20.07
C TYR A 196 -7.88 16.61 -21.28
N ARG A 197 -6.66 17.14 -21.18
CA ARG A 197 -5.96 17.81 -22.29
C ARG A 197 -4.85 16.94 -22.88
N ILE A 198 -4.31 16.02 -22.07
CA ILE A 198 -3.26 15.08 -22.47
C ILE A 198 -3.64 13.65 -22.09
N GLY A 199 -3.46 12.72 -23.04
CA GLY A 199 -3.54 11.29 -22.78
C GLY A 199 -2.29 10.82 -22.06
N VAL A 200 -2.23 11.00 -20.72
CA VAL A 200 -1.07 10.63 -19.89
C VAL A 200 -0.73 9.14 -20.04
N ASN A 201 -1.77 8.29 -20.11
CA ASN A 201 -1.62 6.85 -20.33
C ASN A 201 -1.10 6.48 -21.73
N ASN A 202 -1.16 7.40 -22.69
CA ASN A 202 -0.69 7.23 -24.06
C ASN A 202 0.66 7.93 -24.30
N GLY A 203 1.38 8.33 -23.24
CA GLY A 203 2.70 8.95 -23.35
C GLY A 203 2.68 10.41 -23.81
N GLY A 204 1.52 11.09 -23.81
CA GLY A 204 1.42 12.50 -24.19
C GLY A 204 2.23 13.43 -23.28
N SER A 205 2.85 14.46 -23.85
CA SER A 205 3.54 15.53 -23.11
C SER A 205 2.79 16.84 -23.25
N GLY A 206 2.66 17.59 -22.17
CA GLY A 206 2.03 18.91 -22.18
C GLY A 206 1.49 19.31 -20.81
N CYS A 207 0.94 20.53 -20.76
CA CYS A 207 0.23 21.03 -19.59
C CYS A 207 -1.23 21.33 -19.95
N CYS A 208 -2.19 21.06 -19.07
CA CYS A 208 -2.20 20.09 -17.97
C CYS A 208 -3.60 19.49 -17.97
N ASN A 209 -3.76 18.24 -17.56
CA ASN A 209 -5.08 17.78 -17.15
C ASN A 209 -5.51 18.61 -15.94
N GLU A 210 -6.80 18.92 -15.86
CA GLU A 210 -7.36 19.77 -14.82
C GLU A 210 -8.58 19.09 -14.21
N THR A 211 -8.69 19.08 -12.89
CA THR A 211 -9.95 18.74 -12.19
C THR A 211 -10.37 19.98 -11.42
N GLN A 212 -11.61 20.42 -11.61
CA GLN A 212 -12.08 21.70 -11.11
C GLN A 212 -13.32 21.54 -10.24
N ALA A 213 -13.30 22.20 -9.08
CA ALA A 213 -14.46 22.39 -8.22
C ALA A 213 -15.09 23.75 -8.52
N ARG A 214 -16.36 23.75 -8.92
CA ARG A 214 -17.16 24.95 -9.23
C ARG A 214 -18.39 24.99 -8.36
N LEU A 215 -18.75 26.18 -7.89
CA LEU A 215 -20.02 26.39 -7.20
C LEU A 215 -21.06 26.84 -8.23
N ARG A 216 -22.19 26.12 -8.28
CA ARG A 216 -23.37 26.50 -9.06
C ARG A 216 -24.34 27.25 -8.16
N THR A 217 -24.70 28.48 -8.53
CA THR A 217 -25.67 29.31 -7.81
C THR A 217 -26.54 30.07 -8.81
N GLY A 218 -27.86 29.95 -8.71
CA GLY A 218 -28.80 30.56 -9.66
C GLY A 218 -28.57 30.09 -11.09
N GLY A 219 -28.09 28.86 -11.27
CA GLY A 219 -27.77 28.28 -12.59
C GLY A 219 -26.46 28.76 -13.22
N GLN A 220 -25.71 29.66 -12.58
CA GLN A 220 -24.38 30.09 -13.00
C GLN A 220 -23.29 29.34 -12.23
N GLU A 221 -22.18 29.01 -12.89
CA GLU A 221 -21.06 28.27 -12.29
C GLU A 221 -19.84 29.19 -12.13
N ARG A 222 -19.30 29.27 -10.91
CA ARG A 222 -18.04 29.96 -10.63
C ARG A 222 -16.97 29.00 -10.11
N PRO A 223 -15.70 29.12 -10.53
CA PRO A 223 -14.63 28.29 -10.02
C PRO A 223 -14.34 28.62 -8.55
N LEU A 224 -14.21 27.57 -7.73
CA LEU A 224 -13.69 27.67 -6.36
C LEU A 224 -12.20 27.40 -6.36
N PHE A 225 -11.79 26.28 -6.94
CA PHE A 225 -10.39 25.89 -7.08
C PHE A 225 -10.21 24.79 -8.14
N SER A 226 -8.96 24.59 -8.57
CA SER A 226 -8.58 23.57 -9.55
C SER A 226 -7.35 22.80 -9.05
N TRP A 227 -7.27 21.55 -9.48
CA TRP A 227 -6.12 20.66 -9.34
C TRP A 227 -5.55 20.35 -10.71
N TYR A 228 -4.22 20.30 -10.80
CA TYR A 228 -3.52 20.14 -12.07
C TYR A 228 -2.61 18.92 -12.07
N GLN A 229 -2.49 18.30 -13.23
CA GLN A 229 -1.52 17.25 -13.53
C GLN A 229 -0.90 17.49 -14.90
N GLY A 230 0.42 17.50 -14.97
CA GLY A 230 1.15 17.56 -16.22
C GLY A 230 2.12 16.41 -16.40
N GLN A 231 2.61 16.27 -17.62
CA GLN A 231 3.67 15.32 -17.97
C GLN A 231 4.65 15.98 -18.95
N ALA A 232 5.94 15.84 -18.69
CA ALA A 232 7.02 16.28 -19.57
C ALA A 232 8.03 15.15 -19.76
N TYR A 233 8.89 15.23 -20.77
CA TYR A 233 10.01 14.30 -20.93
C TYR A 233 11.31 15.00 -20.55
N VAL A 234 12.12 14.34 -19.73
CA VAL A 234 13.46 14.79 -19.36
C VAL A 234 14.49 13.72 -19.69
N LEU A 235 15.75 14.12 -19.82
CA LEU A 235 16.85 13.17 -19.97
C LEU A 235 16.99 12.32 -18.70
N SER A 236 17.17 11.01 -18.86
CA SER A 236 17.46 10.11 -17.73
C SER A 236 18.84 10.35 -17.16
N TYR A 237 19.06 10.02 -15.88
CA TYR A 237 20.37 10.18 -15.24
C TYR A 237 21.48 9.35 -15.89
N PHE A 238 21.11 8.21 -16.47
CA PHE A 238 22.02 7.32 -17.16
C PHE A 238 21.72 7.29 -18.67
N PRO A 239 22.75 7.33 -19.53
CA PRO A 239 22.59 7.25 -20.98
C PRO A 239 22.34 5.80 -21.40
N LEU A 240 21.15 5.28 -21.10
CA LEU A 240 20.74 3.91 -21.42
C LEU A 240 19.56 3.89 -22.37
N PHE A 241 19.46 2.85 -23.19
CA PHE A 241 18.33 2.60 -24.07
C PHE A 241 17.25 1.81 -23.31
N GLY A 242 15.98 2.14 -23.48
CA GLY A 242 14.88 1.54 -22.72
C GLY A 242 13.52 1.72 -23.41
N PHE A 243 12.57 0.86 -23.05
CA PHE A 243 11.17 0.96 -23.47
C PHE A 243 10.34 1.69 -22.39
N PHE A 244 9.14 2.18 -22.75
CA PHE A 244 8.26 3.02 -21.93
C PHE A 244 8.39 2.77 -20.42
N SER A 245 9.09 3.68 -19.75
CA SER A 245 9.16 3.71 -18.29
C SER A 245 7.79 4.09 -17.75
N PRO A 246 7.34 3.52 -16.61
CA PRO A 246 6.28 4.16 -15.84
C PRO A 246 6.66 5.62 -15.59
N SER A 247 5.70 6.52 -15.68
CA SER A 247 5.94 7.93 -15.40
C SER A 247 6.50 8.10 -13.99
N THR A 248 7.59 8.83 -13.87
CA THR A 248 8.26 9.09 -12.59
C THR A 248 7.94 10.49 -12.09
N ARG A 249 8.25 10.79 -10.84
CA ARG A 249 8.22 12.17 -10.31
C ARG A 249 9.52 12.90 -10.61
N PRO A 250 9.58 14.24 -10.44
CA PRO A 250 10.84 14.95 -10.52
C PRO A 250 11.82 14.36 -9.51
N TRP A 251 13.08 14.23 -9.93
CA TRP A 251 14.21 13.67 -9.17
C TRP A 251 14.20 12.15 -8.98
N GLU A 252 13.20 11.44 -9.50
CA GLU A 252 13.21 9.97 -9.53
C GLU A 252 14.02 9.43 -10.71
N ILE A 253 14.57 8.22 -10.53
CA ILE A 253 15.37 7.54 -11.55
C ILE A 253 14.44 6.91 -12.58
N GLY A 254 14.41 7.47 -13.78
CA GLY A 254 13.77 6.84 -14.95
C GLY A 254 14.73 6.05 -15.83
N SER A 255 14.18 5.27 -16.77
CA SER A 255 14.92 4.47 -17.74
C SER A 255 14.70 4.93 -19.18
N GLY A 256 15.69 4.72 -20.05
CA GLY A 256 15.67 5.16 -21.45
C GLY A 256 16.47 6.45 -21.68
N ILE A 257 16.60 6.89 -22.94
CA ILE A 257 17.34 8.12 -23.29
C ILE A 257 16.69 9.32 -22.61
N SER A 258 15.37 9.39 -22.72
CA SER A 258 14.50 10.26 -21.93
C SER A 258 13.43 9.42 -21.26
N HIS A 259 12.84 9.94 -20.20
CA HIS A 259 11.71 9.32 -19.53
C HIS A 259 10.63 10.37 -19.22
N PRO A 260 9.35 9.94 -19.12
CA PRO A 260 8.27 10.82 -18.74
C PRO A 260 8.32 11.13 -17.24
N VAL A 261 8.29 12.42 -16.90
CA VAL A 261 8.14 12.96 -15.55
C VAL A 261 6.74 13.57 -15.41
N ARG A 262 5.97 13.05 -14.44
CA ARG A 262 4.72 13.64 -13.99
C ARG A 262 5.00 14.73 -12.97
N TYR A 263 4.20 15.78 -13.02
CA TYR A 263 4.24 16.87 -12.06
C TYR A 263 2.83 17.35 -11.72
N GLY A 264 2.68 18.01 -10.58
CA GLY A 264 1.39 18.23 -9.94
C GLY A 264 0.90 16.98 -9.21
N LEU A 265 -0.39 16.67 -9.33
CA LEU A 265 -1.02 15.51 -8.69
C LEU A 265 -0.80 14.21 -9.51
N ASP A 266 -0.46 13.11 -8.85
CA ASP A 266 -0.14 11.82 -9.51
C ASP A 266 -1.34 11.17 -10.20
N GLU A 267 -2.54 11.44 -9.67
CA GLU A 267 -3.83 11.03 -10.20
C GLU A 267 -4.82 12.15 -9.88
N ILE A 268 -5.25 12.88 -10.91
CA ILE A 268 -6.38 13.80 -10.79
C ILE A 268 -7.61 13.06 -11.30
N ASP A 269 -8.65 12.97 -10.48
CA ASP A 269 -9.96 12.48 -10.87
C ASP A 269 -11.03 13.12 -9.98
N SER A 270 -12.28 13.13 -10.47
CA SER A 270 -13.40 13.70 -9.70
C SER A 270 -13.60 13.00 -8.34
N PRO A 271 -13.54 11.65 -8.22
CA PRO A 271 -13.67 10.95 -6.93
C PRO A 271 -12.65 11.36 -5.88
N LYS A 272 -11.38 11.56 -6.23
CA LYS A 272 -10.31 11.98 -5.31
C LYS A 272 -10.51 13.41 -4.85
N MET A 273 -10.96 14.29 -5.75
CA MET A 273 -11.31 15.65 -5.36
C MET A 273 -12.48 15.67 -4.38
N ILE A 274 -13.54 14.90 -4.66
CA ILE A 274 -14.68 14.72 -3.74
C ILE A 274 -14.21 14.19 -2.39
N SER A 275 -13.36 13.16 -2.42
CA SER A 275 -12.76 12.54 -1.25
C SER A 275 -12.00 13.56 -0.40
N ALA A 276 -11.28 14.48 -1.03
CA ALA A 276 -10.54 15.53 -0.34
C ALA A 276 -11.45 16.58 0.29
N ILE A 277 -12.48 17.01 -0.43
CA ILE A 277 -13.43 18.02 0.06
C ILE A 277 -14.21 17.49 1.26
N TYR A 278 -14.68 16.24 1.19
CA TYR A 278 -15.63 15.68 2.17
C TYR A 278 -15.01 14.67 3.14
N GLY A 279 -13.72 14.34 2.99
CA GLY A 279 -13.03 13.36 3.83
C GLY A 279 -13.55 11.93 3.70
N VAL A 280 -14.02 11.56 2.51
CA VAL A 280 -14.51 10.19 2.18
C VAL A 280 -13.45 9.43 1.41
N THR A 281 -13.49 8.10 1.43
CA THR A 281 -12.56 7.26 0.67
C THR A 281 -13.18 6.94 -0.69
N PRO A 282 -12.46 7.07 -1.82
CA PRO A 282 -13.01 6.67 -3.11
C PRO A 282 -13.41 5.19 -3.07
N PRO A 283 -14.59 4.81 -3.61
CA PRO A 283 -15.01 3.42 -3.63
C PRO A 283 -14.12 2.65 -4.62
N TYR A 284 -13.36 1.69 -4.10
CA TYR A 284 -12.75 0.56 -4.83
C TYR A 284 -11.96 0.85 -6.12
N ALA A 285 -11.32 2.03 -6.24
CA ALA A 285 -10.12 2.12 -7.07
C ALA A 285 -8.94 1.62 -6.22
N SER A 286 -8.04 0.79 -6.77
CA SER A 286 -6.76 0.52 -6.09
C SER A 286 -6.11 1.87 -5.84
N ASP A 287 -6.03 2.28 -4.58
CA ASP A 287 -5.48 3.57 -4.19
C ASP A 287 -3.96 3.54 -4.47
N ARG A 288 -3.60 3.86 -5.72
CA ARG A 288 -2.22 4.08 -6.16
C ARG A 288 -1.80 5.53 -5.95
N GLY A 289 -2.74 6.40 -5.57
CA GLY A 289 -2.47 7.78 -5.21
C GLY A 289 -2.21 7.93 -3.71
N GLY A 290 -1.35 8.89 -3.36
CA GLY A 290 -1.08 9.25 -1.96
C GLY A 290 -2.28 9.88 -1.24
N PRO A 291 -2.12 10.22 0.06
CA PRO A 291 -3.21 10.61 0.94
C PRO A 291 -4.03 11.78 0.39
N VAL A 292 -5.35 11.61 0.52
CA VAL A 292 -6.39 12.58 0.18
C VAL A 292 -6.31 13.77 1.15
N PRO A 293 -6.04 15.01 0.68
CA PRO A 293 -5.91 16.16 1.57
C PRO A 293 -7.27 16.53 2.18
N LEU A 294 -7.29 16.83 3.48
CA LEU A 294 -8.47 17.34 4.19
C LEU A 294 -8.38 18.87 4.29
N ALA A 295 -9.53 19.53 4.48
CA ALA A 295 -9.61 20.96 4.76
C ALA A 295 -8.57 21.37 5.83
N THR A 296 -7.97 22.55 5.68
CA THR A 296 -6.99 23.10 6.64
C THR A 296 -7.66 23.43 7.98
N LEU A 297 -7.86 22.39 8.79
CA LEU A 297 -8.28 22.48 10.18
C LEU A 297 -7.08 22.79 11.07
N SER A 298 -7.33 23.35 12.25
CA SER A 298 -6.30 23.40 13.30
C SER A 298 -5.85 21.99 13.66
N ALA A 299 -4.66 21.85 14.26
CA ALA A 299 -4.14 20.54 14.64
C ALA A 299 -5.07 19.81 15.64
N SER A 300 -5.69 20.55 16.56
CA SER A 300 -6.66 20.01 17.53
C SER A 300 -7.95 19.57 16.86
N GLU A 301 -8.53 20.39 15.98
CA GLU A 301 -9.75 20.02 15.24
C GLU A 301 -9.52 18.81 14.32
N THR A 302 -8.33 18.74 13.70
CA THR A 302 -7.93 17.58 12.88
C THR A 302 -7.88 16.31 13.73
N LEU A 303 -7.30 16.40 14.94
CA LEU A 303 -7.24 15.26 15.87
C LEU A 303 -8.64 14.86 16.38
N ASP A 304 -9.48 15.83 16.75
CA ASP A 304 -10.84 15.56 17.23
C ASP A 304 -11.68 14.89 16.13
N GLN A 305 -11.51 15.31 14.88
CA GLN A 305 -12.12 14.67 13.72
C GLN A 305 -11.57 13.26 13.49
N ALA A 306 -10.25 13.07 13.62
CA ALA A 306 -9.62 11.75 13.52
C ALA A 306 -10.18 10.79 14.57
N GLN A 307 -10.31 11.22 15.83
CA GLN A 307 -10.87 10.41 16.91
C GLN A 307 -12.34 10.04 16.66
N THR A 308 -13.11 10.99 16.14
CA THR A 308 -14.51 10.75 15.79
C THR A 308 -14.60 9.71 14.67
N PHE A 309 -13.79 9.86 13.62
CA PHE A 309 -13.81 8.98 12.45
C PHE A 309 -13.22 7.59 12.76
N ALA A 310 -12.25 7.51 13.67
CA ALA A 310 -11.68 6.25 14.12
C ALA A 310 -12.75 5.31 14.73
N LYS A 311 -13.80 5.86 15.34
CA LYS A 311 -14.93 5.13 15.94
C LYS A 311 -15.99 4.70 14.93
N LEU A 312 -16.02 5.30 13.74
CA LEU A 312 -17.03 5.02 12.72
C LEU A 312 -16.57 3.86 11.83
N ALA A 313 -17.30 2.74 11.84
CA ALA A 313 -16.95 1.50 11.13
C ALA A 313 -16.78 1.66 9.61
N ASN A 314 -17.50 2.62 9.03
CA ASN A 314 -17.58 2.91 7.59
C ASN A 314 -16.48 3.85 7.04
N VAL A 315 -15.64 4.46 7.90
CA VAL A 315 -14.55 5.36 7.47
C VAL A 315 -13.25 4.59 7.22
N SER A 316 -12.54 4.84 6.10
CA SER A 316 -11.26 4.16 5.84
C SER A 316 -10.22 4.46 6.92
N PRO A 317 -9.49 3.44 7.39
CA PRO A 317 -8.35 3.63 8.27
C PRO A 317 -7.26 4.54 7.71
N LYS A 318 -7.04 4.58 6.39
CA LYS A 318 -6.05 5.48 5.76
C LYS A 318 -6.44 6.95 5.90
N SER A 319 -7.73 7.26 5.75
CA SER A 319 -8.23 8.62 5.94
C SER A 319 -8.01 9.08 7.38
N VAL A 320 -8.28 8.20 8.35
CA VAL A 320 -7.99 8.45 9.77
C VAL A 320 -6.48 8.65 10.00
N ALA A 321 -5.63 7.78 9.43
CA ALA A 321 -4.18 7.94 9.53
C ALA A 321 -3.67 9.24 8.92
N ALA A 322 -4.22 9.69 7.79
CA ALA A 322 -3.86 10.97 7.18
C ALA A 322 -4.18 12.14 8.11
N MET A 323 -5.32 12.12 8.81
CA MET A 323 -5.62 13.12 9.85
C MET A 323 -4.65 13.07 11.01
N LEU A 324 -4.34 11.87 11.51
CA LEU A 324 -3.40 11.68 12.62
C LEU A 324 -1.99 12.17 12.24
N ILE A 325 -1.54 11.88 11.02
CA ILE A 325 -0.29 12.38 10.45
C ILE A 325 -0.31 13.91 10.31
N ALA A 326 -1.40 14.48 9.80
CA ALA A 326 -1.53 15.94 9.66
C ALA A 326 -1.55 16.67 11.02
N ALA A 327 -2.15 16.07 12.05
CA ALA A 327 -2.12 16.60 13.42
C ALA A 327 -0.71 16.49 14.04
N ARG A 328 -0.04 15.34 13.85
CA ARG A 328 1.35 15.10 14.26
C ARG A 328 2.32 16.08 13.63
N ASP A 329 2.22 16.30 12.32
CA ASP A 329 3.13 17.17 11.57
C ASP A 329 2.96 18.65 11.97
N LYS A 330 1.84 19.00 12.62
CA LYS A 330 1.59 20.28 13.28
C LYS A 330 1.94 20.29 14.78
N GLY A 331 2.54 19.22 15.30
CA GLY A 331 3.09 19.13 16.65
C GLY A 331 2.19 18.47 17.69
N ILE A 332 1.01 17.92 17.34
CA ILE A 332 0.14 17.23 18.30
C ILE A 332 0.33 15.72 18.22
N VAL A 333 1.01 15.18 19.23
CA VAL A 333 1.13 13.74 19.49
C VAL A 333 0.88 13.49 20.98
N ASP A 334 -0.38 13.38 21.35
CA ASP A 334 -0.83 13.08 22.70
C ASP A 334 -1.44 11.66 22.78
N GLN A 335 -1.87 11.26 23.97
CA GLN A 335 -2.51 9.96 24.21
C GLN A 335 -3.72 9.73 23.30
N ARG A 336 -4.47 10.79 22.97
CA ARG A 336 -5.66 10.73 22.11
C ARG A 336 -5.32 10.29 20.69
N SER A 337 -4.22 10.82 20.13
CA SER A 337 -3.73 10.43 18.81
C SER A 337 -3.26 8.97 18.76
N ILE A 338 -2.58 8.52 19.83
CA ILE A 338 -2.08 7.14 19.95
C ILE A 338 -3.24 6.15 20.11
N ASP A 339 -4.24 6.47 20.93
CA ASP A 339 -5.43 5.62 21.11
C ASP A 339 -6.25 5.55 19.82
N ALA A 340 -6.38 6.66 19.09
CA ALA A 340 -7.05 6.70 17.79
C ALA A 340 -6.32 5.82 16.76
N ALA A 341 -4.99 5.94 16.64
CA ALA A 341 -4.19 5.06 15.78
C ALA A 341 -4.37 3.59 16.17
N THR A 342 -4.24 3.28 17.47
CA THR A 342 -4.38 1.91 17.99
C THR A 342 -5.74 1.29 17.64
N SER A 343 -6.81 2.08 17.68
CA SER A 343 -8.16 1.60 17.34
C SER A 343 -8.32 1.14 15.88
N LEU A 344 -7.42 1.57 14.98
CA LEU A 344 -7.41 1.14 13.59
C LEU A 344 -6.88 -0.28 13.41
N VAL A 345 -6.18 -0.84 14.40
CA VAL A 345 -5.74 -2.23 14.37
C VAL A 345 -6.96 -3.16 14.36
N GLY A 346 -7.01 -4.03 13.36
CA GLY A 346 -8.13 -4.93 13.11
C GLY A 346 -9.15 -4.40 12.09
N ARG A 347 -9.02 -3.16 11.60
CA ARG A 347 -9.90 -2.59 10.57
C ARG A 347 -9.37 -2.88 9.16
N GLU A 348 -9.82 -3.97 8.55
CA GLU A 348 -9.44 -4.39 7.19
C GLU A 348 -7.90 -4.50 6.96
N SER A 349 -7.46 -4.65 5.72
CA SER A 349 -6.02 -4.59 5.38
C SER A 349 -5.40 -3.21 5.58
N GLU A 350 -6.22 -2.17 5.55
CA GLU A 350 -5.74 -0.78 5.59
C GLU A 350 -5.36 -0.32 6.99
N GLY A 351 -5.97 -0.87 8.04
CA GLY A 351 -5.74 -0.48 9.44
C GLY A 351 -4.29 -0.63 9.89
N TRP A 352 -3.66 -1.77 9.57
CA TRP A 352 -2.25 -1.99 9.92
C TRP A 352 -1.32 -1.01 9.21
N THR A 353 -1.55 -0.77 7.91
CA THR A 353 -0.75 0.18 7.12
C THR A 353 -0.89 1.60 7.66
N ALA A 354 -2.12 2.01 7.96
CA ALA A 354 -2.46 3.28 8.60
C ALA A 354 -1.69 3.50 9.91
N VAL A 355 -1.64 2.49 10.78
CA VAL A 355 -0.89 2.57 12.06
C VAL A 355 0.61 2.69 11.81
N THR A 356 1.16 1.89 10.89
CA THR A 356 2.60 1.95 10.58
C THR A 356 3.01 3.29 9.96
N ASP A 357 2.17 3.87 9.09
CA ASP A 357 2.47 5.16 8.46
C ASP A 357 2.41 6.32 9.45
N PHE A 358 1.45 6.28 10.39
CA PHE A 358 1.45 7.21 11.52
C PHE A 358 2.71 7.05 12.37
N ALA A 359 3.14 5.82 12.63
CA ALA A 359 4.31 5.51 13.46
C ALA A 359 5.66 5.95 12.86
N LYS A 360 5.77 6.13 11.53
CA LYS A 360 7.01 6.56 10.86
C LYS A 360 7.52 7.92 11.34
N GLY A 361 6.63 8.83 11.75
CA GLY A 361 7.00 10.16 12.25
C GLY A 361 7.03 10.30 13.79
N LEU A 362 6.87 9.20 14.53
CA LEU A 362 6.91 9.22 16.00
C LEU A 362 8.35 9.16 16.54
N THR A 363 8.58 9.66 17.75
CA THR A 363 9.82 9.37 18.48
C THR A 363 9.88 7.90 18.92
N ASN A 364 11.04 7.44 19.40
CA ASN A 364 11.16 6.07 19.90
C ASN A 364 10.25 5.82 21.12
N ASP A 365 10.14 6.77 22.05
CA ASP A 365 9.27 6.64 23.22
C ASP A 365 7.78 6.61 22.83
N GLN A 366 7.36 7.46 21.89
CA GLN A 366 6.01 7.46 21.35
C GLN A 366 5.69 6.17 20.58
N THR A 367 6.69 5.62 19.87
CA THR A 367 6.56 4.34 19.19
C THR A 367 6.42 3.20 20.20
N ALA A 368 7.18 3.21 21.30
CA ALA A 368 7.04 2.25 22.37
C ALA A 368 5.65 2.29 23.00
N LEU A 369 5.12 3.49 23.26
CA LEU A 369 3.75 3.67 23.78
C LEU A 369 2.68 3.16 22.80
N LEU A 370 2.81 3.49 21.51
CA LEU A 370 1.90 2.98 20.47
C LEU A 370 1.92 1.45 20.41
N VAL A 371 3.12 0.85 20.41
CA VAL A 371 3.27 -0.60 20.35
C VAL A 371 2.69 -1.28 21.58
N GLU A 372 2.91 -0.72 22.78
CA GLU A 372 2.33 -1.22 24.02
C GLU A 372 0.79 -1.23 23.94
N LYS A 373 0.19 -0.15 23.43
CA LYS A 373 -1.26 -0.05 23.22
C LYS A 373 -1.77 -1.04 22.17
N VAL A 374 -1.03 -1.25 21.09
CA VAL A 374 -1.34 -2.26 20.07
C VAL A 374 -1.31 -3.67 20.67
N VAL A 375 -0.30 -4.01 21.47
CA VAL A 375 -0.22 -5.32 22.13
C VAL A 375 -1.34 -5.51 23.14
N GLN A 376 -1.66 -4.49 23.94
CA GLN A 376 -2.83 -4.54 24.84
C GLN A 376 -4.12 -4.83 24.07
N ARG A 377 -4.32 -4.20 22.90
CA ARG A 377 -5.47 -4.47 22.05
C ARG A 377 -5.48 -5.89 21.47
N LEU A 378 -4.32 -6.49 21.20
CA LEU A 378 -4.23 -7.89 20.74
C LEU A 378 -4.47 -8.90 21.87
N GLU A 379 -4.24 -8.52 23.12
CA GLU A 379 -4.42 -9.36 24.30
C GLU A 379 -5.86 -9.37 24.82
N THR A 380 -6.66 -8.35 24.52
CA THR A 380 -8.05 -8.26 25.01
C THR A 380 -9.01 -9.11 24.17
N PRO A 381 -9.69 -10.12 24.77
CA PRO A 381 -10.65 -10.95 24.06
C PRO A 381 -11.86 -10.16 23.54
N GLY A 382 -12.41 -10.56 22.38
CA GLY A 382 -13.68 -10.03 21.87
C GLY A 382 -13.72 -8.52 21.58
N ILE A 383 -12.56 -7.87 21.38
CA ILE A 383 -12.51 -6.41 21.15
C ILE A 383 -13.31 -5.96 19.91
N CYS A 384 -13.57 -6.86 18.97
CA CYS A 384 -14.33 -6.60 17.75
C CYS A 384 -14.62 -7.91 17.00
N ASP A 385 -15.86 -8.39 17.06
CA ASP A 385 -16.31 -9.63 16.38
C ASP A 385 -16.48 -9.44 14.86
N GLU A 386 -16.69 -8.19 14.41
CA GLU A 386 -16.88 -7.81 12.99
C GLU A 386 -15.63 -7.23 12.32
N CYS A 387 -14.49 -7.27 13.01
CA CYS A 387 -13.25 -6.79 12.44
C CYS A 387 -12.80 -7.74 11.32
N ILE A 388 -13.04 -7.33 10.07
CA ILE A 388 -12.71 -8.12 8.88
C ILE A 388 -11.19 -8.23 8.77
N ALA A 389 -10.72 -9.48 8.74
CA ALA A 389 -9.33 -9.80 8.54
C ALA A 389 -8.82 -9.32 7.17
N SER A 390 -7.57 -8.86 7.19
CA SER A 390 -6.82 -8.42 6.03
C SER A 390 -6.70 -9.53 4.97
N GLN A 391 -7.25 -9.31 3.77
CA GLN A 391 -6.98 -10.18 2.61
C GLN A 391 -5.59 -9.94 2.01
N SER A 392 -4.95 -8.79 2.28
CA SER A 392 -3.57 -8.54 1.85
C SER A 392 -2.99 -7.31 2.56
N VAL A 393 -2.35 -7.49 3.71
CA VAL A 393 -1.30 -6.54 4.11
C VAL A 393 -0.09 -7.04 3.35
N ALA A 394 0.13 -6.44 2.17
CA ALA A 394 1.36 -6.64 1.43
C ALA A 394 2.52 -6.27 2.35
N ASN A 395 3.43 -7.21 2.55
CA ASN A 395 4.78 -6.92 3.02
C ASN A 395 5.34 -5.87 2.05
N PRO A 396 5.46 -4.59 2.47
CA PRO A 396 6.54 -4.17 3.37
C PRO A 396 6.14 -3.36 4.62
N SER A 397 4.86 -3.02 4.87
CA SER A 397 4.48 -1.97 5.85
C SER A 397 4.96 -2.20 7.30
N LEU A 398 4.96 -3.44 7.78
CA LEU A 398 5.46 -3.78 9.12
C LEU A 398 6.99 -3.94 9.19
N ARG A 399 7.65 -4.31 8.08
CA ARG A 399 9.12 -4.35 8.00
C ARG A 399 9.69 -2.93 8.03
N GLU A 400 9.01 -1.98 7.40
CA GLU A 400 9.36 -0.55 7.43
C GLU A 400 9.22 0.07 8.84
N TRP A 401 8.50 -0.58 9.75
CA TRP A 401 8.34 -0.08 11.11
C TRP A 401 9.63 -0.16 11.95
N LYS A 402 10.58 -1.03 11.56
CA LYS A 402 11.92 -1.18 12.18
C LYS A 402 11.88 -1.28 13.71
N LEU A 403 10.92 -2.02 14.26
CA LEU A 403 10.69 -2.11 15.70
C LEU A 403 11.92 -2.60 16.48
N SER A 404 12.72 -3.50 15.89
CA SER A 404 13.98 -3.98 16.48
C SER A 404 15.02 -2.87 16.68
N GLU A 405 15.02 -1.84 15.82
CA GLU A 405 15.93 -0.68 15.91
C GLU A 405 15.39 0.40 16.86
N ARG A 406 14.06 0.49 17.00
CA ARG A 406 13.38 1.60 17.70
C ARG A 406 13.01 1.29 19.15
N LEU A 407 12.89 0.01 19.51
CA LEU A 407 12.48 -0.42 20.84
C LEU A 407 13.66 -0.99 21.64
N PRO A 408 13.96 -0.47 22.84
CA PRO A 408 15.03 -1.00 23.69
C PRO A 408 14.73 -2.42 24.21
N SER A 409 13.47 -2.83 24.24
CA SER A 409 13.00 -4.12 24.75
C SER A 409 12.35 -5.01 23.68
N ALA A 410 12.83 -4.95 22.43
CA ALA A 410 12.28 -5.70 21.30
C ALA A 410 12.16 -7.21 21.57
N GLN A 411 13.13 -7.82 22.25
CA GLN A 411 13.08 -9.24 22.60
C GLN A 411 12.00 -9.56 23.64
N ALA A 412 11.83 -8.72 24.67
CA ALA A 412 10.80 -8.89 25.68
C ALA A 412 9.39 -8.74 25.09
N LEU A 413 9.24 -7.82 24.11
CA LEU A 413 8.01 -7.66 23.34
C LEU A 413 7.73 -8.90 22.49
N LEU A 414 8.73 -9.43 21.78
CA LEU A 414 8.60 -10.67 21.01
C LEU A 414 8.15 -11.83 21.90
N ASP A 415 8.77 -11.99 23.07
CA ASP A 415 8.38 -13.03 24.03
C ASP A 415 6.95 -12.85 24.55
N ARG A 416 6.51 -11.61 24.81
CA ARG A 416 5.12 -11.33 25.21
C ARG A 416 4.13 -11.68 24.11
N VAL A 417 4.39 -11.28 22.86
CA VAL A 417 3.47 -11.56 21.75
C VAL A 417 3.40 -13.07 21.44
N ILE A 418 4.52 -13.80 21.57
CA ILE A 418 4.50 -15.26 21.47
C ILE A 418 3.64 -15.87 22.59
N ARG A 419 3.72 -15.37 23.84
CA ARG A 419 2.84 -15.84 24.92
C ARG A 419 1.37 -15.56 24.62
N ILE A 420 1.01 -14.36 24.17
CA ILE A 420 -0.37 -14.04 23.77
C ILE A 420 -0.87 -15.06 22.74
N PHE A 421 -0.08 -15.30 21.69
CA PHE A 421 -0.42 -16.25 20.64
C PHE A 421 -0.59 -17.70 21.13
N VAL A 422 0.22 -18.13 22.10
CA VAL A 422 0.28 -19.53 22.56
C VAL A 422 -0.69 -19.83 23.70
N GLU A 423 -0.86 -18.89 24.63
CA GLU A 423 -1.55 -19.08 25.91
C GLU A 423 -3.00 -18.59 25.89
N HIS A 424 -3.36 -17.66 25.00
CA HIS A 424 -4.76 -17.26 24.83
C HIS A 424 -5.48 -18.17 23.83
N HIS A 425 -6.74 -18.48 24.17
CA HIS A 425 -7.60 -19.43 23.45
C HIS A 425 -8.98 -18.85 23.10
N ASP A 426 -9.17 -17.55 23.37
CA ASP A 426 -10.43 -16.81 23.28
C ASP A 426 -10.32 -15.55 22.41
N LEU A 427 -9.23 -15.42 21.66
CA LEU A 427 -8.99 -14.29 20.77
C LEU A 427 -9.63 -14.53 19.40
N ALA A 428 -10.04 -13.46 18.74
CA ALA A 428 -10.49 -13.52 17.36
C ALA A 428 -9.33 -13.86 16.41
N THR A 429 -9.64 -14.49 15.26
CA THR A 429 -8.66 -14.85 14.22
C THR A 429 -7.70 -13.71 13.87
N TRP A 430 -8.23 -12.48 13.72
CA TRP A 430 -7.45 -11.30 13.33
C TRP A 430 -6.41 -10.91 14.40
N GLN A 431 -6.67 -11.21 15.68
CA GLN A 431 -5.74 -10.93 16.78
C GLN A 431 -4.55 -11.89 16.72
N TYR A 432 -4.80 -13.17 16.44
CA TYR A 432 -3.75 -14.15 16.17
C TYR A 432 -2.91 -13.76 14.94
N GLU A 433 -3.55 -13.29 13.86
CA GLU A 433 -2.83 -12.75 12.70
C GLU A 433 -1.95 -11.54 13.08
N GLY A 434 -2.48 -10.62 13.89
CA GLY A 434 -1.74 -9.47 14.41
C GLY A 434 -0.51 -9.88 15.23
N CYS A 435 -0.64 -10.91 16.06
CA CYS A 435 0.48 -11.48 16.80
C CYS A 435 1.56 -12.04 15.86
N LEU A 436 1.18 -12.86 14.87
CA LEU A 436 2.11 -13.42 13.88
C LEU A 436 2.84 -12.35 13.07
N ARG A 437 2.15 -11.24 12.78
CA ARG A 437 2.70 -10.07 12.11
C ARG A 437 3.80 -9.37 12.91
N ILE A 438 3.60 -9.16 14.21
CA ILE A 438 4.62 -8.59 15.11
C ILE A 438 5.76 -9.60 15.32
N ILE A 439 5.47 -10.89 15.43
CA ILE A 439 6.48 -11.96 15.52
C ILE A 439 7.39 -11.95 14.27
N THR A 440 6.80 -11.77 13.09
CA THR A 440 7.55 -11.72 11.81
C THR A 440 8.40 -10.45 11.69
N SER A 441 7.92 -9.31 12.21
CA SER A 441 8.66 -8.05 12.14
C SER A 441 9.82 -7.96 13.13
N LEU A 442 9.72 -8.64 14.27
CA LEU A 442 10.78 -8.69 15.29
C LEU A 442 11.73 -9.88 15.12
N GLY A 443 11.30 -10.93 14.42
CA GLY A 443 12.10 -12.12 14.15
C GLY A 443 13.20 -11.92 13.09
N PRO A 444 13.92 -12.99 12.71
CA PRO A 444 14.96 -12.95 11.68
C PRO A 444 14.46 -12.40 10.34
N GLN A 445 15.21 -11.47 9.75
CA GLN A 445 14.85 -10.79 8.50
C GLN A 445 15.51 -11.44 7.27
N GLY A 446 14.85 -11.33 6.11
CA GLY A 446 15.35 -11.81 4.81
C GLY A 446 14.98 -13.26 4.47
N TYR A 447 14.91 -13.57 3.18
CA TYR A 447 14.74 -14.95 2.70
C TYR A 447 16.12 -15.66 2.67
N PRO A 448 16.26 -16.89 3.19
CA PRO A 448 15.22 -17.79 3.70
C PRO A 448 14.99 -17.73 5.22
N ALA A 449 15.71 -16.87 5.97
CA ALA A 449 15.68 -16.84 7.43
C ALA A 449 14.28 -16.59 8.02
N ALA A 450 13.54 -15.60 7.50
CA ALA A 450 12.18 -15.31 7.93
C ALA A 450 11.22 -16.49 7.69
N ARG A 451 11.34 -17.13 6.51
CA ARG A 451 10.58 -18.33 6.18
C ARG A 451 10.91 -19.46 7.15
N ASN A 452 12.20 -19.75 7.34
CA ASN A 452 12.63 -20.79 8.27
C ASN A 452 12.15 -20.55 9.69
N TYR A 453 12.17 -19.31 10.18
CA TYR A 453 11.67 -18.98 11.51
C TYR A 453 10.16 -19.24 11.64
N MET A 454 9.34 -18.81 10.67
CA MET A 454 7.90 -19.08 10.70
C MET A 454 7.59 -20.58 10.62
N TYR A 455 8.27 -21.32 9.73
CA TYR A 455 7.99 -22.74 9.54
C TYR A 455 8.59 -23.65 10.62
N LYS A 456 9.77 -23.32 11.17
CA LYS A 456 10.49 -24.16 12.15
C LYS A 456 10.21 -23.79 13.60
N SER A 457 9.85 -22.53 13.89
CA SER A 457 9.68 -22.05 15.25
C SER A 457 8.23 -21.72 15.59
N VAL A 458 7.49 -21.10 14.66
CA VAL A 458 6.11 -20.65 14.94
C VAL A 458 5.06 -21.70 14.60
N ARG A 459 5.16 -22.34 13.42
CA ARG A 459 4.23 -23.39 12.97
C ARG A 459 4.07 -24.54 13.98
N PRO A 460 5.14 -25.06 14.63
CA PRO A 460 4.97 -26.12 15.62
C PRO A 460 4.07 -25.71 16.79
N LEU A 461 4.08 -24.42 17.18
CA LEU A 461 3.25 -23.93 18.29
C LEU A 461 1.75 -24.07 17.99
N ILE A 462 1.36 -24.02 16.72
CA ILE A 462 -0.03 -24.20 16.26
C ILE A 462 -0.34 -25.68 16.11
N PHE A 463 0.58 -26.45 15.54
CA PHE A 463 0.44 -27.89 15.34
C PHE A 463 0.05 -28.61 16.65
N PHE A 464 0.62 -28.18 17.78
CA PHE A 464 0.35 -28.76 19.10
C PHE A 464 -0.81 -28.12 19.85
N ASP A 465 -1.54 -27.17 19.25
CA ASP A 465 -2.70 -26.58 19.91
C ASP A 465 -3.86 -27.57 19.92
N ASP A 466 -4.31 -27.97 21.11
CA ASP A 466 -5.40 -28.90 21.38
C ASP A 466 -6.67 -28.18 21.89
N THR A 467 -6.69 -26.86 21.81
CA THR A 467 -7.81 -26.02 22.22
C THR A 467 -8.75 -25.72 21.05
N LEU A 468 -9.89 -25.08 21.35
CA LEU A 468 -10.86 -24.61 20.36
C LEU A 468 -10.36 -23.42 19.51
N ALA A 469 -9.15 -22.92 19.79
CA ALA A 469 -8.51 -21.86 19.01
C ALA A 469 -7.66 -22.41 17.85
N TYR A 470 -7.65 -23.73 17.62
CA TYR A 470 -6.78 -24.34 16.62
C TYR A 470 -7.12 -23.85 15.21
N SER A 471 -8.39 -23.83 14.84
CA SER A 471 -8.84 -23.33 13.53
C SER A 471 -8.47 -21.87 13.33
N ASP A 472 -8.71 -21.01 14.32
CA ASP A 472 -8.33 -19.59 14.28
C ASP A 472 -6.83 -19.41 14.08
N LYS A 473 -5.99 -20.12 14.85
CA LYS A 473 -4.54 -20.03 14.74
C LYS A 473 -4.04 -20.57 13.40
N ALA A 474 -4.65 -21.64 12.88
CA ALA A 474 -4.31 -22.21 11.58
C ALA A 474 -4.70 -21.27 10.41
N ILE A 475 -5.89 -20.67 10.47
CA ILE A 475 -6.35 -19.64 9.53
C ILE A 475 -5.40 -18.43 9.58
N ALA A 476 -5.06 -17.98 10.78
CA ALA A 476 -4.14 -16.87 10.99
C ALA A 476 -2.75 -17.15 10.42
N MET A 477 -2.23 -18.38 10.56
CA MET A 477 -0.94 -18.78 9.98
C MET A 477 -0.96 -18.77 8.46
N LEU A 478 -2.03 -19.28 7.84
CA LEU A 478 -2.17 -19.26 6.38
C LEU A 478 -2.18 -17.84 5.83
N ARG A 479 -2.94 -16.94 6.48
CA ARG A 479 -3.10 -15.54 6.05
C ARG A 479 -1.91 -14.66 6.41
N GLY A 480 -1.27 -14.90 7.56
CA GLY A 480 -0.22 -14.06 8.14
C GLY A 480 1.19 -14.33 7.61
N THR A 481 1.45 -15.48 7.00
CA THR A 481 2.82 -15.89 6.58
C THR A 481 3.13 -15.74 5.09
N HIS A 482 2.14 -15.38 4.27
CA HIS A 482 2.33 -15.15 2.83
C HIS A 482 2.44 -13.65 2.54
N ASP A 483 3.50 -13.23 1.83
CA ASP A 483 3.72 -11.82 1.45
C ASP A 483 2.57 -11.25 0.59
N ARG A 484 1.88 -12.14 -0.15
CA ARG A 484 0.57 -11.93 -0.80
C ARG A 484 -0.17 -13.26 -0.77
N PRO A 485 -1.26 -13.44 -0.01
CA PRO A 485 -2.03 -14.68 -0.08
C PRO A 485 -2.64 -14.79 -1.49
N SER A 486 -2.43 -15.91 -2.16
CA SER A 486 -3.09 -16.16 -3.44
C SER A 486 -4.60 -16.31 -3.23
N ASN A 487 -5.40 -16.16 -4.28
CA ASN A 487 -6.84 -16.46 -4.23
C ASN A 487 -7.13 -17.88 -3.70
N GLU A 488 -6.18 -18.81 -3.88
CA GLU A 488 -6.25 -20.16 -3.34
C GLU A 488 -6.08 -20.19 -1.81
N VAL A 489 -5.16 -19.40 -1.25
CA VAL A 489 -4.97 -19.28 0.22
C VAL A 489 -6.21 -18.68 0.88
N VAL A 490 -6.83 -17.67 0.27
CA VAL A 490 -8.08 -17.06 0.79
C VAL A 490 -9.23 -18.08 0.77
N ARG A 491 -9.39 -18.80 -0.34
CA ARG A 491 -10.40 -19.88 -0.46
C ARG A 491 -10.13 -21.02 0.51
N LEU A 492 -8.88 -21.37 0.76
CA LEU A 492 -8.50 -22.42 1.71
C LEU A 492 -8.81 -22.00 3.16
N ALA A 493 -8.48 -20.75 3.52
CA ALA A 493 -8.82 -20.21 4.83
C ALA A 493 -10.34 -20.18 5.07
N ALA A 494 -11.14 -19.79 4.07
CA ALA A 494 -12.60 -19.84 4.16
C ALA A 494 -13.14 -21.27 4.29
N LYS A 495 -12.44 -22.27 3.75
CA LYS A 495 -12.81 -23.68 3.95
C LYS A 495 -12.46 -24.18 5.35
N PHE A 496 -11.38 -23.70 5.95
CA PHE A 496 -10.98 -24.11 7.30
C PHE A 496 -11.96 -23.63 8.36
N ASP A 497 -12.53 -22.45 8.15
CA ASP A 497 -13.58 -21.86 8.99
C ASP A 497 -14.87 -22.69 9.04
N LEU A 498 -15.09 -23.55 8.04
CA LEU A 498 -16.28 -24.39 7.91
C LEU A 498 -16.08 -25.82 8.46
N VAL A 499 -14.89 -26.16 8.95
CA VAL A 499 -14.51 -27.51 9.35
C VAL A 499 -14.26 -27.54 10.86
N ARG A 500 -14.71 -28.60 11.53
CA ARG A 500 -14.46 -28.77 12.98
C ARG A 500 -12.95 -28.85 13.24
N ASP A 501 -12.48 -28.18 14.28
CA ASP A 501 -11.06 -28.13 14.67
C ASP A 501 -10.37 -29.49 14.69
N ARG A 502 -11.05 -30.53 15.17
CA ARG A 502 -10.52 -31.91 15.19
C ARG A 502 -10.22 -32.44 13.78
N ASP A 503 -11.15 -32.27 12.85
CA ASP A 503 -11.04 -32.77 11.48
C ASP A 503 -9.99 -31.93 10.71
N LEU A 504 -9.95 -30.62 10.97
CA LEU A 504 -8.94 -29.73 10.42
C LEU A 504 -7.54 -30.08 10.95
N LYS A 505 -7.40 -30.38 12.24
CA LYS A 505 -6.13 -30.77 12.85
C LYS A 505 -5.59 -32.06 12.26
N GLU A 506 -6.42 -33.07 12.04
CA GLU A 506 -6.02 -34.32 11.39
C GLU A 506 -5.52 -34.07 9.95
N TYR A 507 -6.25 -33.27 9.17
CA TYR A 507 -5.87 -32.89 7.81
C TYR A 507 -4.54 -32.11 7.76
N MET A 508 -4.40 -31.08 8.60
CA MET A 508 -3.21 -30.25 8.65
C MET A 508 -2.00 -31.01 9.19
N THR A 509 -2.21 -31.93 10.13
CA THR A 509 -1.14 -32.78 10.66
C THR A 509 -0.48 -33.58 9.54
N ARG A 510 -1.28 -34.13 8.62
CA ARG A 510 -0.80 -34.88 7.45
C ARG A 510 -0.02 -34.02 6.45
N ILE A 511 -0.43 -32.76 6.23
CA ILE A 511 0.21 -31.85 5.27
C ILE A 511 1.48 -31.24 5.87
N TRP A 512 1.40 -30.78 7.11
CA TRP A 512 2.46 -30.03 7.79
C TRP A 512 3.65 -30.93 8.17
N SER A 513 3.38 -32.19 8.56
CA SER A 513 4.43 -33.18 8.81
C SER A 513 5.26 -33.50 7.55
N GLY A 514 4.62 -33.61 6.38
CA GLY A 514 5.31 -33.83 5.10
C GLY A 514 6.24 -32.68 4.68
N GLU A 515 5.87 -31.43 4.97
CA GLU A 515 6.72 -30.27 4.69
C GLU A 515 7.86 -30.08 5.71
N LEU A 516 7.66 -30.43 6.98
CA LEU A 516 8.70 -30.36 8.00
C LEU A 516 9.82 -31.40 7.78
N THR A 517 9.49 -32.56 7.22
CA THR A 517 10.45 -33.64 6.94
C THR A 517 11.31 -33.43 5.69
N SER A 518 10.93 -32.53 4.78
CA SER A 518 11.65 -32.30 3.51
C SER A 518 12.72 -31.20 3.56
N LEU A 519 12.93 -30.56 4.72
CA LEU A 519 13.88 -29.46 4.88
C LEU A 519 15.28 -29.95 5.32
N PRO A 520 16.38 -29.46 4.71
CA PRO A 520 17.73 -29.84 5.12
C PRO A 520 18.03 -29.37 6.55
N GLN A 521 18.30 -30.33 7.44
CA GLN A 521 18.56 -30.12 8.87
C GLN A 521 19.97 -29.57 9.20
N ARG A 522 20.75 -29.11 8.23
CA ARG A 522 22.14 -28.69 8.48
C ARG A 522 22.25 -27.17 8.46
N ASN A 523 22.54 -26.60 9.64
CA ASN A 523 22.86 -25.19 9.96
C ASN A 523 21.67 -24.38 10.51
N ALA A 524 21.30 -24.58 11.78
CA ALA A 524 20.37 -23.71 12.52
C ALA A 524 21.13 -22.93 13.62
N SER A 525 20.83 -21.64 13.76
CA SER A 525 21.45 -20.71 14.72
C SER A 525 20.91 -20.92 16.15
N PRO A 526 21.64 -20.46 17.20
CA PRO A 526 21.26 -20.62 18.61
C PRO A 526 19.87 -20.08 18.99
N GLU A 527 19.39 -19.04 18.31
CA GLU A 527 18.05 -18.45 18.54
C GLU A 527 16.90 -19.42 18.21
N THR A 528 17.14 -20.39 17.33
CA THR A 528 16.17 -21.44 16.97
C THR A 528 15.88 -22.38 18.16
N TYR A 529 16.81 -22.49 19.13
CA TYR A 529 16.71 -23.45 20.23
C TYR A 529 15.74 -23.04 21.35
N ALA A 530 15.51 -21.76 21.62
CA ALA A 530 14.68 -21.34 22.77
C ALA A 530 13.19 -21.70 22.59
N ILE A 531 12.65 -21.51 21.38
CA ILE A 531 11.26 -21.85 21.05
C ILE A 531 11.11 -23.37 20.82
N ALA A 532 12.10 -24.02 20.19
CA ALA A 532 12.14 -25.48 20.08
C ALA A 532 12.15 -26.16 21.47
N THR A 533 12.88 -25.61 22.43
CA THR A 533 12.90 -26.10 23.82
C THR A 533 11.53 -25.99 24.48
N LYS A 534 10.79 -24.88 24.27
CA LYS A 534 9.41 -24.73 24.75
C LYS A 534 8.46 -25.72 24.08
N ALA A 535 8.59 -25.94 22.78
CA ALA A 535 7.81 -26.94 22.04
C ALA A 535 8.09 -28.37 22.56
N CYS A 536 9.36 -28.72 22.79
CA CYS A 536 9.76 -30.01 23.36
C CYS A 536 9.27 -30.21 24.80
N ALA A 537 9.31 -29.17 25.63
CA ALA A 537 8.75 -29.21 26.98
C ALA A 537 7.22 -29.45 26.96
N ARG A 538 6.52 -28.99 25.91
CA ARG A 538 5.08 -29.22 25.73
C ARG A 538 4.78 -30.62 25.18
N ILE A 539 5.57 -31.12 24.22
CA ILE A 539 5.49 -32.51 23.72
C ILE A 539 5.65 -33.52 24.87
N ALA A 540 6.61 -33.28 25.76
CA ALA A 540 6.84 -34.14 26.93
C ALA A 540 5.65 -34.22 27.91
N ARG A 541 4.72 -33.25 27.86
CA ARG A 541 3.52 -33.19 28.72
C ARG A 541 2.26 -33.82 28.10
N ILE A 542 2.28 -34.18 26.81
CA ILE A 542 1.15 -34.84 26.13
C ILE A 542 0.87 -36.16 26.84
N SER A 543 -0.34 -36.39 27.35
CA SER A 543 -0.72 -37.58 28.12
C SER A 543 -0.86 -38.84 27.25
N ASP A 544 -1.26 -38.68 25.99
CA ASP A 544 -1.38 -39.75 25.01
C ASP A 544 0.02 -40.22 24.52
N PRO A 545 0.40 -41.49 24.76
CA PRO A 545 1.71 -42.01 24.40
C PRO A 545 1.92 -42.21 22.89
N VAL A 546 0.86 -42.36 22.10
CA VAL A 546 0.94 -42.51 20.64
C VAL A 546 1.26 -41.16 20.01
N LEU A 547 0.53 -40.12 20.42
CA LEU A 547 0.82 -38.74 20.02
C LEU A 547 2.21 -38.32 20.52
N ARG A 548 2.57 -38.59 21.79
CA ARG A 548 3.90 -38.23 22.32
C ARG A 548 5.07 -38.84 21.52
N ALA A 549 4.87 -40.01 20.91
CA ALA A 549 5.90 -40.72 20.14
C ALA A 549 5.93 -40.35 18.65
N GLU A 550 5.01 -39.52 18.18
CA GLU A 550 4.92 -39.13 16.77
C GLU A 550 6.07 -38.18 16.37
N LYS A 551 6.61 -38.35 15.15
CA LYS A 551 7.79 -37.60 14.69
C LYS A 551 7.38 -36.21 14.22
N PHE A 552 7.34 -35.26 15.14
CA PHE A 552 6.84 -33.89 14.91
C PHE A 552 7.78 -32.92 14.17
N GLY A 553 8.92 -33.40 13.66
CA GLY A 553 9.87 -32.55 12.90
C GLY A 553 10.63 -31.50 13.74
N VAL A 554 10.53 -31.57 15.08
CA VAL A 554 11.38 -30.86 16.04
C VAL A 554 12.26 -31.90 16.74
N ASP A 555 13.59 -31.77 16.67
CA ASP A 555 14.52 -32.71 17.34
C ASP A 555 14.49 -32.47 18.86
N CYS A 556 13.53 -33.09 19.54
CA CYS A 556 13.45 -33.05 20.99
C CYS A 556 14.41 -34.07 21.60
N PRO A 557 15.31 -33.67 22.53
CA PRO A 557 16.19 -34.62 23.20
C PRO A 557 15.34 -35.62 23.99
N VAL A 558 15.45 -36.90 23.63
CA VAL A 558 14.76 -38.00 24.33
C VAL A 558 15.34 -38.08 25.75
N PRO A 559 14.52 -38.03 26.81
CA PRO A 559 15.03 -38.23 28.16
C PRO A 559 15.65 -39.62 28.24
N GLN A 560 16.96 -39.67 28.50
CA GLN A 560 17.64 -40.93 28.79
C GLN A 560 16.96 -41.54 30.01
N SER A 561 16.23 -42.64 29.81
CA SER A 561 15.73 -43.41 30.94
C SER A 561 16.94 -43.82 31.76
N SER A 562 17.04 -43.33 32.99
CA SER A 562 17.97 -43.84 33.97
C SER A 562 17.74 -45.34 34.10
N ARG A 563 18.64 -46.13 33.51
CA ARG A 563 18.74 -47.55 33.84
C ARG A 563 19.01 -47.61 35.34
N ALA A 564 18.07 -48.20 36.08
CA ALA A 564 18.30 -48.57 37.47
C ALA A 564 19.59 -49.42 37.54
N PRO A 565 20.48 -49.15 38.49
CA PRO A 565 21.69 -49.95 38.65
C PRO A 565 21.29 -51.38 39.06
N LYS A 566 21.94 -52.36 38.45
CA LYS A 566 21.93 -53.75 38.93
C LYS A 566 22.82 -53.90 40.15
#